data_AF-A0A4Q3VXH2-F1
#
_entry.id   AF-A0A4Q3VXH2-F1
#
_cell.length_a   1.000
_cell.length_b   1.000
_cell.length_c   1.000
_cell.angle_alpha   90.00
_cell.angle_beta   90.00
_cell.angle_gamma   90.00
#
_symmetry.space_group_name_H-M   'P 1'
#
loop_
_entity.id
_entity.type
_entity.pdbx_description
1 polymer ?
#
loop_
_entity_poly.entity_id
_entity_poly.type
_entity_poly.pdbx_seq_one_letter_code
_entity_poly.pdbx_strand_id
1 'polypeptide(L)'
;MLIGDQGRIVKDLAEAQDYIRVFVRRGYDETDPGGPQHRHSEDYDLLVPWLWENVSNARVENPPLEGNALERLYMEAAWSLVVKGYFRPGPRSVMGGGHGADGKGYSLTYEGEKWIKELGS
;
A
#
# COMPACT_ATOMS: atom_id res chain seq x y z
N MET A 1 0.15 0.96 -18.23
CA MET A 1 1.27 0.97 -17.28
C MET A 1 0.88 0.08 -16.12
N LEU A 2 1.72 -0.90 -15.77
CA LEU A 2 1.42 -1.79 -14.65
C LEU A 2 1.46 -1.00 -13.34
N ILE A 3 0.75 -1.47 -12.31
CA ILE A 3 0.72 -0.78 -11.01
C ILE A 3 2.13 -0.66 -10.41
N GLY A 4 3.01 -1.65 -10.61
CA GLY A 4 4.41 -1.57 -10.20
C GLY A 4 5.19 -0.46 -10.93
N ASP A 5 4.98 -0.31 -12.25
CA ASP A 5 5.65 0.70 -13.07
C ASP A 5 5.31 2.13 -12.60
N GLN A 6 4.04 2.35 -12.21
CA GLN A 6 3.58 3.62 -11.61
C GLN A 6 4.32 3.95 -10.33
N GLY A 7 4.58 2.95 -9.48
CA GLY A 7 5.33 3.17 -8.25
C GLY A 7 6.83 3.36 -8.48
N ARG A 8 7.36 3.05 -9.67
CA ARG A 8 8.79 3.25 -9.99
C ARG A 8 9.14 4.63 -10.50
N ILE A 9 8.16 5.41 -10.94
CA ILE A 9 8.38 6.75 -11.48
C ILE A 9 8.09 7.89 -10.49
N VAL A 10 7.75 7.56 -9.24
CA VAL A 10 7.52 8.56 -8.19
C VAL A 10 8.83 9.29 -7.85
N LYS A 11 8.73 10.59 -7.59
CA LYS A 11 9.88 11.48 -7.38
C LYS A 11 9.93 12.09 -5.99
N ASP A 12 8.77 12.19 -5.35
CA ASP A 12 8.62 12.88 -4.08
C ASP A 12 7.54 12.26 -3.20
N LEU A 13 7.41 12.82 -1.99
CA LEU A 13 6.52 12.32 -0.96
C LEU A 13 5.04 12.41 -1.39
N ALA A 14 4.65 13.44 -2.14
CA ALA A 14 3.26 13.63 -2.57
C ALA A 14 2.89 12.59 -3.64
N GLU A 15 3.75 12.40 -4.64
CA GLU A 15 3.56 11.37 -5.66
C GLU A 15 3.53 9.95 -5.05
N ALA A 16 4.40 9.67 -4.08
CA ALA A 16 4.40 8.39 -3.36
C ALA A 16 3.10 8.17 -2.56
N GLN A 17 2.56 9.21 -1.93
CA GLN A 17 1.27 9.13 -1.23
C GLN A 17 0.10 8.89 -2.17
N ASP A 18 0.09 9.57 -3.32
CA ASP A 18 -0.95 9.40 -4.32
C ASP A 18 -0.89 8.00 -4.93
N TYR A 19 0.33 7.49 -5.20
CA TYR A 19 0.53 6.11 -5.61
C TYR A 19 -0.01 5.12 -4.58
N ILE A 20 0.30 5.29 -3.30
CA ILE A 20 -0.23 4.43 -2.22
C ILE A 20 -1.77 4.45 -2.24
N ARG A 21 -2.39 5.62 -2.41
CA ARG A 21 -3.85 5.76 -2.51
C ARG A 21 -4.42 4.93 -3.65
N VAL A 22 -3.84 5.06 -4.84
CA VAL A 22 -4.25 4.32 -6.05
C VAL A 22 -4.04 2.81 -5.87
N PHE A 23 -2.90 2.42 -5.32
CA PHE A 23 -2.57 1.03 -5.03
C PHE A 23 -3.61 0.39 -4.10
N VAL A 24 -3.93 1.06 -2.98
CA VAL A 24 -4.95 0.59 -2.03
C VAL A 24 -6.33 0.54 -2.67
N ARG A 25 -6.72 1.57 -3.44
CA ARG A 25 -8.02 1.59 -4.11
C ARG A 25 -8.19 0.40 -5.06
N ARG A 26 -7.14 0.05 -5.81
CA ARG A 26 -7.17 -1.13 -6.69
C ARG A 26 -7.33 -2.43 -5.92
N GLY A 27 -6.60 -2.60 -4.81
CA GLY A 27 -6.78 -3.76 -3.94
C GLY A 27 -8.17 -3.80 -3.26
N TYR A 28 -8.74 -2.64 -2.94
CA TYR A 28 -10.08 -2.52 -2.34
C TYR A 28 -11.21 -2.86 -3.31
N ASP A 29 -11.04 -2.54 -4.60
CA ASP A 29 -12.05 -2.76 -5.64
C ASP A 29 -12.01 -4.18 -6.24
N GLU A 30 -11.03 -5.02 -5.89
CA GLU A 30 -10.98 -6.38 -6.40
C GLU A 30 -12.11 -7.23 -5.83
N THR A 31 -13.01 -7.63 -6.73
CA THR A 31 -14.19 -8.45 -6.44
C THR A 31 -13.92 -9.95 -6.43
N ASP A 32 -12.67 -10.41 -6.63
CA ASP A 32 -12.33 -11.83 -6.73
C ASP A 32 -11.98 -12.42 -5.35
N PRO A 33 -12.87 -13.23 -4.73
CA PRO A 33 -12.63 -13.78 -3.40
C PRO A 33 -11.46 -14.79 -3.32
N GLY A 34 -10.98 -15.28 -4.47
CA GLY A 34 -9.87 -16.24 -4.55
C GLY A 34 -8.53 -15.62 -4.95
N GLY A 35 -8.54 -14.34 -5.34
CA GLY A 35 -7.38 -13.64 -5.87
C GLY A 35 -6.27 -13.48 -4.82
N PRO A 36 -4.99 -13.44 -5.23
CA PRO A 36 -3.90 -13.17 -4.30
C PRO A 36 -4.09 -11.86 -3.53
N GLN A 37 -4.78 -10.87 -4.11
CA GLN A 37 -5.04 -9.59 -3.47
C GLN A 37 -6.21 -9.67 -2.46
N HIS A 38 -7.18 -10.57 -2.65
CA HIS A 38 -8.25 -10.79 -1.68
C HIS A 38 -7.76 -11.48 -0.40
N ARG A 39 -6.76 -12.37 -0.53
CA ARG A 39 -6.02 -12.91 0.61
C ARG A 39 -5.29 -11.83 1.43
N HIS A 40 -5.10 -10.65 0.85
CA HIS A 40 -4.53 -9.47 1.50
C HIS A 40 -5.57 -8.37 1.78
N SER A 41 -6.84 -8.55 1.38
CA SER A 41 -7.91 -7.55 1.54
C SER A 41 -8.68 -7.70 2.85
N GLU A 42 -8.69 -8.90 3.43
CA GLU A 42 -9.30 -9.13 4.75
C GLU A 42 -8.40 -8.68 5.91
N ASP A 43 -7.09 -8.65 5.68
CA ASP A 43 -6.08 -8.17 6.62
C ASP A 43 -5.18 -7.14 5.92
N TYR A 44 -5.42 -5.86 6.17
CA TYR A 44 -4.57 -4.76 5.71
C TYR A 44 -3.16 -4.73 6.39
N ASP A 45 -2.72 -5.86 6.91
CA ASP A 45 -1.48 -6.05 7.67
C ASP A 45 -0.22 -6.11 6.79
N LEU A 46 -0.33 -5.82 5.48
CA LEU A 46 0.76 -6.00 4.52
C LEU A 46 0.94 -4.86 3.50
N LEU A 47 0.28 -3.70 3.65
CA LEU A 47 0.28 -2.64 2.63
C LEU A 47 1.68 -2.26 2.13
N VAL A 48 2.61 -1.92 3.03
CA VAL A 48 3.96 -1.48 2.61
C VAL A 48 4.82 -2.63 2.08
N PRO A 49 4.92 -3.80 2.73
CA PRO A 49 5.62 -4.95 2.17
C PRO A 49 5.12 -5.37 0.78
N TRP A 50 3.79 -5.40 0.59
CA TRP A 50 3.18 -5.83 -0.66
C TRP A 50 3.31 -4.76 -1.77
N LEU A 51 3.15 -3.48 -1.42
CA LEU A 51 3.47 -2.38 -2.31
C LEU A 51 4.92 -2.48 -2.79
N TRP A 52 5.85 -2.72 -1.86
CA TRP A 52 7.26 -2.82 -2.18
C TRP A 52 7.58 -4.00 -3.11
N GLU A 53 6.91 -5.14 -2.95
CA GLU A 53 7.03 -6.26 -3.87
C GLU A 53 6.60 -5.87 -5.30
N ASN A 54 5.51 -5.13 -5.45
CA ASN A 54 5.04 -4.68 -6.77
C ASN A 54 6.01 -3.68 -7.42
N VAL A 55 6.52 -2.74 -6.64
CA VAL A 55 7.42 -1.69 -7.13
C VAL A 55 8.82 -2.23 -7.42
N SER A 56 9.34 -3.12 -6.58
CA SER A 56 10.69 -3.67 -6.72
C SER A 56 10.82 -4.62 -7.91
N ASN A 57 9.73 -5.32 -8.26
CA ASN A 57 9.67 -6.20 -9.43
C ASN A 57 9.43 -5.47 -10.77
N ALA A 58 9.01 -4.20 -10.73
CA ALA A 58 8.77 -3.42 -11.94
C ALA A 58 10.08 -2.95 -12.59
N ARG A 59 10.10 -2.92 -13.94
CA ARG A 59 11.26 -2.48 -14.72
C ARG A 59 10.91 -1.22 -15.49
N VAL A 60 11.54 -0.12 -15.10
CA VAL A 60 11.41 1.19 -15.76
C VAL A 60 12.80 1.67 -16.16
N GLU A 61 12.93 2.23 -17.37
CA GLU A 61 14.16 2.87 -17.82
C GLU A 61 14.34 4.21 -17.12
N ASN A 62 15.54 4.46 -16.57
CA ASN A 62 15.92 5.70 -15.88
C ASN A 62 14.95 6.13 -14.77
N PRO A 63 14.75 5.29 -13.73
CA PRO A 63 13.87 5.65 -12.63
C PRO A 63 14.41 6.87 -11.85
N PRO A 64 13.55 7.77 -11.36
CA PRO A 64 14.00 8.96 -10.62
C PRO A 64 14.73 8.63 -9.31
N LEU A 65 14.32 7.53 -8.67
CA LEU A 65 14.86 7.04 -7.41
C LEU A 65 15.06 5.52 -7.49
N GLU A 66 16.10 5.03 -6.82
CA GLU A 66 16.45 3.60 -6.79
C GLU A 66 16.77 3.08 -5.39
N GLY A 67 16.65 1.76 -5.23
CA GLY A 67 17.01 1.02 -4.03
C GLY A 67 16.44 1.63 -2.75
N ASN A 68 17.32 1.81 -1.76
CA ASN A 68 16.95 2.30 -0.43
C ASN A 68 16.33 3.71 -0.43
N ALA A 69 16.62 4.55 -1.43
CA ALA A 69 16.05 5.90 -1.49
C ALA A 69 14.54 5.83 -1.77
N LEU A 70 14.15 4.98 -2.73
CA LEU A 70 12.75 4.75 -3.06
C LEU A 70 12.03 4.00 -1.93
N GLU A 71 12.68 3.02 -1.32
CA GLU A 71 12.14 2.29 -0.16
C GLU A 71 11.81 3.25 1.00
N ARG A 72 12.77 4.11 1.36
CA ARG A 72 12.57 5.12 2.42
C ARG A 72 11.46 6.09 2.08
N LEU A 73 11.37 6.53 0.83
CA LEU A 73 10.27 7.40 0.38
C LEU A 73 8.90 6.75 0.62
N TYR A 74 8.75 5.46 0.34
CA TYR A 74 7.50 4.75 0.61
C TYR A 74 7.21 4.55 2.09
N MET A 75 8.24 4.30 2.91
CA MET A 75 8.07 4.25 4.36
C MET A 75 7.62 5.59 4.94
N GLU A 76 8.23 6.70 4.49
CA GLU A 76 7.85 8.06 4.88
C GLU A 76 6.44 8.42 4.40
N ALA A 77 6.08 8.05 3.17
CA ALA A 77 4.76 8.27 2.61
C ALA A 77 3.68 7.53 3.41
N ALA A 78 3.91 6.25 3.72
CA ALA A 78 3.01 5.46 4.55
C ALA A 78 2.86 6.06 5.96
N TRP A 79 3.96 6.45 6.60
CA TRP A 79 3.92 7.10 7.91
C TRP A 79 3.18 8.44 7.86
N SER A 80 3.40 9.25 6.82
CA SER A 80 2.68 10.52 6.65
C SER A 80 1.17 10.31 6.52
N LEU A 81 0.73 9.26 5.82
CA LEU A 81 -0.68 8.89 5.69
C LEU A 81 -1.27 8.37 7.02
N VAL A 82 -0.45 7.76 7.88
CA VAL A 82 -0.83 7.47 9.27
C VAL A 82 -1.03 8.75 10.08
N VAL A 83 -0.08 9.70 10.02
CA VAL A 83 -0.19 10.98 10.74
C VAL A 83 -1.41 11.78 10.27
N LYS A 84 -1.76 11.70 8.99
CA LYS A 84 -2.98 12.29 8.42
C LYS A 84 -4.27 11.58 8.83
N GLY A 85 -4.17 10.42 9.50
CA GLY A 85 -5.32 9.65 9.98
C GLY A 85 -5.98 8.79 8.92
N TYR A 86 -5.39 8.62 7.72
CA TYR A 86 -5.95 7.73 6.68
C TYR A 86 -5.58 6.28 6.91
N PHE A 87 -4.39 6.03 7.46
CA PHE A 87 -3.98 4.72 7.91
C PHE A 87 -3.83 4.66 9.42
N ARG A 88 -3.92 3.45 9.95
CA ARG A 88 -3.45 3.08 11.28
C ARG A 88 -2.45 1.94 11.12
N PRO A 89 -1.41 1.85 11.97
CA PRO A 89 -0.63 0.63 12.07
C PRO A 89 -1.60 -0.55 12.28
N GLY A 90 -1.42 -1.61 11.50
CA GLY A 90 -2.28 -2.79 11.59
C GLY A 90 -2.22 -3.38 13.01
N PRO A 91 -3.33 -3.94 13.53
CA PRO A 91 -3.28 -4.63 14.79
C PRO A 91 -2.26 -5.78 14.69
N ARG A 92 -1.36 -5.90 15.68
CA ARG A 92 -0.77 -7.22 15.95
C ARG A 92 -1.95 -8.15 16.20
N SER A 93 -2.00 -9.31 15.54
CA SER A 93 -2.94 -10.37 15.89
C SER A 93 -2.94 -10.55 17.41
N VAL A 94 -4.00 -10.08 18.06
CA VAL A 94 -4.32 -10.39 19.44
C VAL A 94 -5.50 -11.32 19.35
N MET A 95 -5.18 -12.61 19.55
CA MET A 95 -6.08 -13.75 19.79
C MET A 95 -6.32 -14.67 18.57
N GLY A 96 -5.38 -15.60 18.36
CA GLY A 96 -5.71 -17.01 18.15
C GLY A 96 -6.29 -17.46 16.81
N GLY A 97 -6.36 -16.60 15.79
CA GLY A 97 -6.67 -16.99 14.41
C GLY A 97 -5.42 -17.52 13.69
N GLY A 98 -5.56 -18.59 12.93
CA GLY A 98 -4.47 -19.41 12.40
C GLY A 98 -3.40 -18.68 11.57
N HIS A 99 -2.20 -19.25 11.65
CA HIS A 99 -0.98 -19.05 10.87
C HIS A 99 -1.06 -18.19 9.60
N GLY A 100 -0.31 -17.07 9.59
CA GLY A 100 0.40 -16.68 8.36
C GLY A 100 0.82 -15.23 8.15
N ALA A 101 0.21 -14.23 8.79
CA ALA A 101 0.48 -12.81 8.47
C ALA A 101 0.75 -11.98 9.73
N ASP A 102 1.98 -12.06 10.23
CA ASP A 102 2.42 -11.31 11.40
C ASP A 102 2.64 -9.81 11.08
N GLY A 103 1.64 -8.96 11.35
CA GLY A 103 1.75 -7.63 11.96
C GLY A 103 2.82 -6.65 11.44
N LYS A 104 2.94 -6.44 10.12
CA LYS A 104 3.92 -5.51 9.51
C LYS A 104 3.35 -4.45 8.56
N GLY A 105 2.04 -4.18 8.62
CA GLY A 105 1.39 -3.29 7.66
C GLY A 105 0.50 -2.22 8.28
N TYR A 106 -0.33 -1.65 7.42
CA TYR A 106 -1.13 -0.46 7.69
C TYR A 106 -2.56 -0.70 7.22
N SER A 107 -3.51 -0.54 8.12
CA SER A 107 -4.93 -0.63 7.81
C SER A 107 -5.56 0.72 7.54
N LEU A 108 -6.57 0.75 6.66
CA LEU A 108 -7.41 1.92 6.50
C LEU A 108 -8.13 2.25 7.81
N THR A 109 -8.22 3.53 8.10
CA THR A 109 -9.20 4.04 9.08
C THR A 109 -10.54 4.28 8.38
N TYR A 110 -11.57 4.60 9.16
CA TYR A 110 -12.84 5.06 8.60
C TYR A 110 -12.69 6.26 7.65
N GLU A 111 -11.82 7.21 7.99
CA GLU A 111 -11.52 8.37 7.12
C GLU A 111 -10.66 7.97 5.92
N GLY A 112 -9.75 7.00 6.09
CA GLY A 112 -9.01 6.40 4.98
C GLY A 112 -9.91 5.75 3.94
N GLU A 113 -10.95 5.03 4.36
CA GLU A 113 -11.92 4.40 3.46
C GLU A 113 -12.68 5.44 2.61
N LYS A 114 -13.10 6.55 3.22
CA LYS A 114 -13.73 7.66 2.47
C LYS A 114 -12.74 8.26 1.49
N TRP A 115 -11.52 8.53 1.95
CA TRP A 115 -10.46 9.11 1.15
C TRP A 115 -10.16 8.26 -0.10
N ILE A 116 -10.05 6.94 -0.02
CA ILE A 116 -9.81 6.13 -1.24
C ILE A 116 -11.02 6.11 -2.18
N LYS A 117 -12.26 6.22 -1.68
CA LYS A 117 -13.49 6.19 -2.48
C LYS A 117 -13.66 7.43 -3.36
N GLU A 118 -13.11 8.57 -2.95
CA GLU A 118 -13.07 9.80 -3.75
C GLU A 118 -12.32 9.62 -5.10
N LEU A 119 -11.44 8.63 -5.25
CA LEU A 119 -10.76 8.36 -6.53
C LEU A 119 -11.68 7.76 -7.61
N GLY A 120 -12.82 7.17 -7.21
CA GLY A 120 -13.79 6.56 -8.12
C GLY A 120 -15.05 7.38 -8.34
N SER A 121 -15.09 8.63 -7.84
CA SER A 121 -16.19 9.59 -7.99
C SER A 121 -15.92 10.55 -9.14
#